data_AF-A0A4Q5U5F6-F1
#
_entry.id   AF-A0A4Q5U5F6-F1
#
_cell.length_a   1.000
_cell.length_b   1.000
_cell.length_c   1.000
_cell.angle_alpha   90.00
_cell.angle_beta   90.00
_cell.angle_gamma   90.00
#
_symmetry.space_group_name_H-M   'P 1'
#
loop_
_entity.id
_entity.type
_entity.pdbx_description
1 polymer ?
#
loop_
_entity_poly.entity_id
_entity_poly.type
_entity_poly.pdbx_seq_one_letter_code
_entity_poly.pdbx_strand_id
1 'polypeptide(L)'
;GMQGRLPEASAELRDEAVAEIRYTGKTVSYRSGVVIASLDGRLTHWLAKPGTKVYESDVVATIVPVPGSDSTRVALVDSALPSVAAKADTGMPDMQLNGEKVVASASGTLRTAGVRIGDWVVRGTRIGSVVDERYSILRFMLRVGDFRRLQIFMGVEISTGKYPGERFIGVVKSLDDNRKGATGEVEVEIMNLPDFVFEPGTEVSAIFRFRGEKAI
;
A
#
# COMPACT_ATOMS: atom_id res chain seq x y z
N GLY A 1 -43.26 24.31 53.60
CA GLY A 1 -43.43 24.42 52.14
C GLY A 1 -42.08 24.59 51.49
N MET A 2 -41.92 24.03 50.29
CA MET A 2 -40.71 23.94 49.44
C MET A 2 -39.84 22.68 49.63
N GLN A 3 -40.39 21.55 49.19
CA GLN A 3 -39.61 20.42 48.67
C GLN A 3 -39.11 20.82 47.27
N GLY A 4 -37.81 21.07 47.14
CA GLY A 4 -37.15 21.17 45.84
C GLY A 4 -36.94 19.78 45.26
N ARG A 5 -37.78 19.37 44.31
CA ARG A 5 -37.49 18.24 43.43
C ARG A 5 -36.32 18.65 42.52
N LEU A 6 -35.19 17.97 42.65
CA LEU A 6 -34.18 17.93 41.61
C LEU A 6 -34.83 17.31 40.35
N PRO A 7 -34.64 17.89 39.16
CA PRO A 7 -35.06 17.21 37.93
C PRO A 7 -34.20 15.96 37.76
N GLU A 8 -34.85 14.79 37.70
CA GLU A 8 -34.26 13.57 37.17
C GLU A 8 -33.82 13.87 35.74
N ALA A 9 -32.52 14.10 35.56
CA ALA A 9 -31.89 14.01 34.25
C ALA A 9 -31.87 12.54 33.88
N SER A 10 -33.01 12.04 33.39
CA SER A 10 -33.16 10.75 32.76
C SER A 10 -32.17 10.69 31.60
N ALA A 11 -31.06 10.00 31.81
CA ALA A 11 -30.13 9.62 30.76
C ALA A 11 -30.82 8.59 29.85
N GLU A 12 -31.74 9.04 29.00
CA GLU A 12 -32.06 8.35 27.76
C GLU A 12 -30.85 8.52 26.83
N LEU A 13 -29.81 7.68 27.05
CA LEU A 13 -28.94 7.26 25.96
C LEU A 13 -29.83 6.50 24.99
N ARG A 14 -30.51 7.23 24.10
CA ARG A 14 -31.22 6.64 22.99
C ARG A 14 -30.17 5.89 22.18
N ASP A 15 -30.28 4.57 22.12
CA ASP A 15 -29.59 3.72 21.16
C ASP A 15 -29.84 4.33 19.77
N GLU A 16 -28.88 5.12 19.28
CA GLU A 16 -28.90 5.56 17.90
C GLU A 16 -28.85 4.29 17.06
N ALA A 17 -29.88 4.05 16.25
CA ALA A 17 -29.91 2.89 15.36
C ALA A 17 -28.65 2.92 14.47
N VAL A 18 -27.72 2.00 14.72
CA VAL A 18 -26.52 1.83 13.91
C VAL A 18 -26.86 0.89 12.77
N ALA A 19 -26.84 1.39 11.54
CA ALA A 19 -26.93 0.52 10.38
C ALA A 19 -25.59 -0.21 10.22
N GLU A 20 -25.62 -1.55 10.23
CA GLU A 20 -24.45 -2.37 9.98
C GLU A 20 -24.49 -2.95 8.56
N ILE A 21 -23.35 -2.91 7.87
CA ILE A 21 -23.20 -3.55 6.56
C ILE A 21 -21.95 -4.40 6.57
N ARG A 22 -22.08 -5.65 6.12
CA ARG A 22 -21.00 -6.64 6.11
C ARG A 22 -20.60 -6.99 4.69
N TYR A 23 -19.29 -6.99 4.45
CA TYR A 23 -18.67 -7.42 3.21
C TYR A 23 -17.57 -8.43 3.50
N THR A 24 -17.43 -9.44 2.64
CA THR A 24 -16.35 -10.43 2.72
C THR A 24 -15.38 -10.21 1.58
N GLY A 25 -14.09 -10.32 1.85
CA GLY A 25 -13.06 -10.21 0.83
C GLY A 25 -11.79 -10.94 1.22
N LYS A 26 -10.77 -10.82 0.36
CA LYS A 26 -9.43 -11.34 0.61
C LYS A 26 -8.46 -10.20 0.76
N THR A 27 -7.52 -10.36 1.69
CA THR A 27 -6.44 -9.39 1.84
C THR A 27 -5.44 -9.50 0.69
N VAL A 28 -4.76 -8.39 0.39
CA VAL A 28 -3.68 -8.28 -0.57
C VAL A 28 -2.51 -7.53 0.08
N SER A 29 -1.32 -7.70 -0.48
CA SER A 29 -0.13 -7.00 0.01
C SER A 29 -0.28 -5.49 -0.09
N TYR A 30 0.12 -4.77 0.96
CA TYR A 30 0.28 -3.32 0.89
C TYR A 30 1.50 -2.97 0.03
N ARG A 31 1.26 -2.48 -1.18
CA ARG A 31 2.33 -1.98 -2.04
C ARG A 31 2.63 -0.53 -1.64
N SER A 32 3.75 -0.31 -0.97
CA SER A 32 4.22 1.04 -0.61
C SER A 32 4.93 1.73 -1.77
N GLY A 33 5.50 0.97 -2.71
CA GLY A 33 6.23 1.56 -3.84
C GLY A 33 6.47 0.63 -5.01
N VAL A 34 7.06 1.20 -6.05
CA VAL A 34 7.44 0.53 -7.29
C VAL A 34 8.92 0.76 -7.57
N VAL A 35 9.55 -0.20 -8.25
CA VAL A 35 10.90 -0.04 -8.78
C VAL A 35 10.75 0.02 -10.30
N ILE A 36 11.12 1.15 -10.90
CA ILE A 36 10.90 1.46 -12.30
C ILE A 36 12.25 1.61 -13.00
N ALA A 37 12.36 1.06 -14.21
CA ALA A 37 13.51 1.29 -15.08
C ALA A 37 13.62 2.77 -15.46
N SER A 38 14.75 3.39 -15.12
CA SER A 38 15.03 4.81 -15.38
C SER A 38 15.41 5.10 -16.84
N LEU A 39 15.84 4.09 -17.60
CA LEU A 39 16.21 4.19 -19.00
C LEU A 39 15.95 2.88 -19.75
N ASP A 40 16.05 2.92 -21.08
CA ASP A 40 16.03 1.73 -21.91
C ASP A 40 17.39 1.03 -21.88
N GLY A 41 17.42 -0.24 -21.53
CA GLY A 41 18.69 -0.97 -21.48
C GLY A 41 18.57 -2.37 -20.94
N ARG A 42 19.72 -2.95 -20.60
CA ARG A 42 19.80 -4.28 -19.99
C ARG A 42 19.96 -4.17 -18.48
N LEU A 43 19.13 -4.88 -17.74
CA LEU A 43 19.34 -5.05 -16.31
C LEU A 43 20.61 -5.88 -16.09
N THR A 44 21.62 -5.31 -15.43
CA THR A 44 22.90 -6.01 -15.22
C THR A 44 23.04 -6.54 -13.81
N HIS A 45 22.50 -5.84 -12.82
CA HIS A 45 22.66 -6.21 -11.42
C HIS A 45 21.39 -5.91 -10.62
N TRP A 46 21.09 -6.82 -9.69
CA TRP A 46 20.30 -6.54 -8.51
C TRP A 46 21.27 -6.29 -7.36
N LEU A 47 21.27 -5.07 -6.83
CA LEU A 47 22.12 -4.65 -5.71
C LEU A 47 21.47 -4.98 -4.37
N ALA A 48 20.13 -4.98 -4.32
CA ALA A 48 19.37 -5.53 -3.21
C ALA A 48 18.79 -6.90 -3.58
N LYS A 49 18.90 -7.87 -2.66
CA LYS A 49 18.33 -9.21 -2.88
C LYS A 49 16.80 -9.14 -2.73
N PRO A 50 16.03 -9.84 -3.59
CA PRO A 50 14.59 -9.96 -3.39
C PRO A 50 14.28 -10.56 -2.01
N GLY A 51 13.32 -9.98 -1.29
CA GLY A 51 12.97 -10.35 0.08
C GLY A 51 13.71 -9.58 1.17
N THR A 52 14.68 -8.72 0.84
CA THR A 52 15.33 -7.85 1.85
C THR A 52 14.57 -6.56 2.05
N LYS A 53 14.77 -5.94 3.22
CA LYS A 53 14.32 -4.58 3.48
C LYS A 53 15.15 -3.60 2.64
N VAL A 54 14.48 -2.61 2.08
CA VAL A 54 15.04 -1.45 1.39
C VAL A 54 14.35 -0.20 1.91
N TYR A 55 15.05 0.91 1.88
CA TYR A 55 14.55 2.23 2.21
C TYR A 55 14.28 3.05 0.96
N GLU A 56 13.48 4.08 1.09
CA GLU A 56 13.25 5.03 0.02
C GLU A 56 14.60 5.60 -0.46
N SER A 57 14.77 5.70 -1.77
CA SER A 57 16.00 6.13 -2.44
C SER A 57 17.18 5.15 -2.38
N ASP A 58 17.05 3.98 -1.73
CA ASP A 58 18.07 2.92 -1.82
C ASP A 58 18.27 2.50 -3.27
N VAL A 59 19.52 2.36 -3.69
CA VAL A 59 19.86 1.84 -5.01
C VAL A 59 19.70 0.33 -4.99
N VAL A 60 18.76 -0.19 -5.78
CA VAL A 60 18.37 -1.60 -5.79
C VAL A 60 18.82 -2.36 -7.02
N ALA A 61 19.14 -1.66 -8.11
CA ALA A 61 19.52 -2.27 -9.38
C ALA A 61 20.36 -1.33 -10.25
N THR A 62 20.97 -1.90 -11.29
CA THR A 62 21.72 -1.16 -12.31
C THR A 62 21.30 -1.57 -13.72
N ILE A 63 20.99 -0.58 -14.56
CA ILE A 63 20.65 -0.79 -15.96
C ILE A 63 21.73 -0.14 -16.83
N VAL A 64 22.28 -0.91 -17.76
CA VAL A 64 23.24 -0.38 -18.73
C VAL A 64 22.50 -0.06 -20.03
N PRO A 65 22.57 1.17 -20.54
CA PRO A 65 21.99 1.52 -21.83
C PRO A 65 22.69 0.70 -22.92
N VAL A 66 21.91 0.20 -23.88
CA VAL A 66 22.48 -0.52 -25.02
C VAL A 66 22.71 0.45 -26.18
N PRO A 67 23.89 0.42 -26.81
CA PRO A 67 24.21 1.27 -27.95
C PRO A 67 23.17 1.18 -29.06
N GLY A 68 22.66 2.33 -29.51
CA GLY A 68 21.65 2.44 -30.57
C GLY A 68 20.22 2.63 -30.08
N SER A 69 19.98 2.62 -28.76
CA SER A 69 18.73 3.12 -28.16
C SER A 69 18.75 4.65 -28.06
N ASP A 70 17.60 5.32 -28.15
CA ASP A 70 17.49 6.78 -27.96
C ASP A 70 18.06 7.24 -26.60
N SER A 71 18.07 6.34 -25.61
CA SER A 71 18.67 6.53 -24.28
C SER A 71 20.20 6.70 -24.29
N THR A 72 20.91 6.23 -25.33
CA THR A 72 22.37 6.32 -25.45
C THR A 72 22.86 7.78 -25.58
N ARG A 73 22.03 8.68 -26.11
CA ARG A 73 22.41 10.09 -26.33
C ARG A 73 22.39 10.95 -25.06
N VAL A 74 21.58 10.58 -24.06
CA VAL A 74 21.45 11.34 -22.80
C VAL A 74 22.52 10.91 -21.78
N ALA A 75 22.83 9.61 -21.71
CA ALA A 75 23.79 9.06 -20.75
C ALA A 75 25.23 9.58 -20.93
N LEU A 76 25.63 9.95 -22.15
CA LEU A 76 26.95 10.53 -22.44
C LEU A 76 27.09 11.99 -21.97
N VAL A 77 26.00 12.67 -21.65
CA VAL A 77 26.00 14.09 -21.24
C VAL A 77 25.89 14.27 -19.72
N ASP A 78 25.21 13.37 -19.01
CA ASP A 78 24.98 13.46 -17.55
C ASP A 78 26.08 12.81 -16.67
N SER A 79 27.10 12.21 -17.26
CA SER A 79 28.25 11.61 -16.54
C SER A 79 29.15 12.62 -15.81
N ALA A 80 28.76 13.90 -15.73
CA ALA A 80 29.49 14.99 -15.11
C ALA A 80 28.69 15.68 -14.00
N LEU A 81 28.20 14.93 -13.00
CA LEU A 81 27.69 15.51 -11.76
C LEU A 81 28.39 14.89 -10.53
N PRO A 82 28.91 15.72 -9.61
CA PRO A 82 29.57 15.25 -8.40
C PRO A 82 28.55 14.59 -7.45
N SER A 83 28.95 13.44 -6.93
CA SER A 83 28.17 12.58 -6.04
C SER A 83 27.84 13.28 -4.72
N VAL A 84 26.55 13.47 -4.43
CA VAL A 84 26.07 13.74 -3.06
C VAL A 84 25.58 12.42 -2.50
N ALA A 85 26.51 11.60 -2.02
CA ALA A 85 26.21 10.38 -1.29
C ALA A 85 25.90 10.71 0.18
N ALA A 86 24.63 10.67 0.55
CA ALA A 86 24.21 10.59 1.94
C ALA A 86 24.17 9.11 2.35
N LYS A 87 25.22 8.71 3.09
CA LYS A 87 25.43 7.48 3.88
C LYS A 87 24.31 6.43 3.86
N ALA A 88 24.49 5.39 3.05
CA ALA A 88 24.16 4.02 3.44
C ALA A 88 25.49 3.27 3.59
N ASP A 89 25.88 2.95 4.82
CA ASP A 89 27.01 2.09 5.15
C ASP A 89 26.59 0.63 4.95
N THR A 90 26.25 0.29 3.70
CA THR A 90 26.15 -1.10 3.25
C THR A 90 27.50 -1.42 2.64
N GLY A 91 28.33 -2.20 3.36
CA GLY A 91 29.67 -2.63 2.96
C GLY A 91 29.70 -3.46 1.68
N MET A 92 29.32 -2.86 0.55
CA MET A 92 29.54 -3.37 -0.78
C MET A 92 30.85 -2.75 -1.29
N PRO A 93 31.82 -3.56 -1.73
CA PRO A 93 33.05 -3.04 -2.33
C PRO A 93 32.70 -2.13 -3.50
N ASP A 94 33.50 -1.08 -3.72
CA ASP A 94 33.41 -0.12 -4.83
C ASP A 94 33.51 -0.85 -6.19
N MET A 95 32.44 -1.53 -6.59
CA MET A 95 32.26 -2.00 -7.95
C MET A 95 31.91 -0.77 -8.77
N GLN A 96 32.81 -0.37 -9.67
CA GLN A 96 32.51 0.56 -10.75
C GLN A 96 31.42 -0.06 -11.64
N LEU A 97 30.16 0.23 -11.32
CA LEU A 97 29.01 -0.17 -12.09
C LEU A 97 28.83 0.86 -13.22
N ASN A 98 29.17 0.46 -14.46
CA ASN A 98 29.05 1.31 -15.66
C ASN A 98 27.59 1.47 -16.15
N GLY A 99 26.63 1.69 -15.24
CA GLY A 99 25.21 1.79 -15.58
C GLY A 99 24.43 2.71 -14.67
N GLU A 100 23.22 3.06 -15.13
CA GLU A 100 22.30 3.93 -14.42
C GLU A 100 21.73 3.22 -13.20
N LYS A 101 21.75 3.92 -12.07
CA LYS A 101 21.26 3.44 -10.79
C LYS A 101 19.74 3.51 -10.76
N VAL A 102 19.10 2.40 -10.38
CA VAL A 102 17.65 2.35 -10.14
C VAL A 102 17.40 2.33 -8.64
N VAL A 103 16.54 3.24 -8.18
CA VAL A 103 16.23 3.42 -6.76
C VAL A 103 14.85 2.90 -6.39
N ALA A 104 14.68 2.52 -5.12
CA ALA A 104 13.38 2.20 -4.54
C ALA A 104 12.56 3.48 -4.30
N SER A 105 11.29 3.49 -4.72
CA SER A 105 10.42 4.66 -4.54
C SER A 105 9.80 4.77 -3.14
N ALA A 106 10.03 3.81 -2.26
CA ALA A 106 9.47 3.75 -0.91
C ALA A 106 10.27 2.76 -0.05
N SER A 107 10.02 2.79 1.25
CA SER A 107 10.58 1.82 2.20
C SER A 107 9.70 0.56 2.34
N GLY A 108 10.34 -0.60 2.54
CA GLY A 108 9.66 -1.89 2.75
C GLY A 108 10.47 -3.08 2.25
N THR A 109 9.81 -4.21 1.97
CA THR A 109 10.43 -5.43 1.45
C THR A 109 10.44 -5.42 -0.08
N LEU A 110 11.61 -5.56 -0.69
CA LEU A 110 11.76 -5.63 -2.15
C LEU A 110 11.20 -6.94 -2.71
N ARG A 111 10.37 -6.84 -3.75
CA ARG A 111 9.85 -7.97 -4.54
C ARG A 111 10.12 -7.70 -6.03
N THR A 112 10.65 -8.67 -6.75
CA THR A 112 10.92 -8.53 -8.20
C THR A 112 9.66 -8.73 -9.02
N ALA A 113 9.53 -8.02 -10.15
CA ALA A 113 8.42 -8.18 -11.08
C ALA A 113 8.70 -9.25 -12.17
N GLY A 114 9.52 -10.26 -11.85
CA GLY A 114 9.90 -11.32 -12.79
C GLY A 114 11.04 -10.95 -13.76
N VAL A 115 11.56 -9.73 -13.70
CA VAL A 115 12.71 -9.28 -14.49
C VAL A 115 14.01 -9.88 -13.94
N ARG A 116 14.78 -10.49 -14.82
CA ARG A 116 16.05 -11.17 -14.54
C ARG A 116 17.24 -10.36 -15.03
N ILE A 117 18.40 -10.62 -14.45
CA ILE A 117 19.66 -10.08 -14.97
C ILE A 117 19.83 -10.56 -16.42
N GLY A 118 20.18 -9.63 -17.31
CA GLY A 118 20.32 -9.83 -18.75
C GLY A 118 19.10 -9.40 -19.56
N ASP A 119 17.93 -9.27 -18.92
CA ASP A 119 16.69 -8.87 -19.58
C ASP A 119 16.77 -7.43 -20.10
N TRP A 120 16.15 -7.22 -21.25
CA TRP A 120 15.90 -5.88 -21.78
C TRP A 120 14.71 -5.25 -21.05
N VAL A 121 14.87 -4.01 -20.61
CA VAL A 121 13.81 -3.20 -20.01
C VAL A 121 13.74 -1.85 -20.70
N VAL A 122 12.51 -1.33 -20.83
CA VAL A 122 12.23 0.00 -21.38
C VAL A 122 12.02 0.96 -20.21
N ARG A 123 12.41 2.23 -20.36
CA ARG A 123 12.12 3.30 -19.41
C ARG A 123 10.63 3.27 -19.02
N GLY A 124 10.36 3.42 -17.73
CA GLY A 124 9.00 3.35 -17.20
C GLY A 124 8.49 1.93 -16.93
N THR A 125 9.21 0.89 -17.38
CA THR A 125 8.86 -0.50 -17.06
C THR A 125 9.06 -0.76 -15.57
N ARG A 126 8.04 -1.33 -14.93
CA ARG A 126 8.16 -1.81 -13.56
C ARG A 126 9.01 -3.08 -13.52
N ILE A 127 10.15 -3.01 -12.84
CA ILE A 127 11.07 -4.14 -12.66
C ILE A 127 10.94 -4.78 -11.26
N GLY A 128 10.29 -4.08 -10.32
CA GLY A 128 10.03 -4.57 -8.98
C GLY A 128 8.95 -3.77 -8.23
N SER A 129 8.75 -4.10 -6.97
CA SER A 129 7.93 -3.34 -6.04
C SER A 129 8.45 -3.44 -4.63
N VAL A 130 8.07 -2.46 -3.83
CA VAL A 130 8.31 -2.44 -2.40
C VAL A 130 6.98 -2.69 -1.69
N VAL A 131 6.99 -3.64 -0.76
CA VAL A 131 5.83 -4.07 0.00
C VAL A 131 6.04 -3.71 1.47
N ASP A 132 5.09 -2.98 2.07
CA ASP A 132 5.11 -2.74 3.51
C ASP A 132 4.33 -3.83 4.23
N GLU A 133 5.04 -4.75 4.87
CA GLU A 133 4.43 -5.91 5.55
C GLU A 133 3.77 -5.53 6.89
N ARG A 134 3.92 -4.28 7.35
CA ARG A 134 3.21 -3.77 8.54
C ARG A 134 1.72 -3.62 8.30
N TYR A 135 1.30 -3.55 7.04
CA TYR A 135 -0.09 -3.35 6.66
C TYR A 135 -0.54 -4.39 5.65
N SER A 136 -1.82 -4.72 5.70
CA SER A 136 -2.53 -5.50 4.70
C SER A 136 -3.70 -4.68 4.17
N ILE A 137 -3.98 -4.81 2.88
CA ILE A 137 -5.11 -4.12 2.24
C ILE A 137 -6.22 -5.13 2.03
N LEU A 138 -7.44 -4.74 2.33
CA LEU A 138 -8.65 -5.42 1.91
C LEU A 138 -9.29 -4.60 0.79
N ARG A 139 -9.59 -5.23 -0.35
CA ARG A 139 -10.28 -4.61 -1.47
C ARG A 139 -11.65 -5.22 -1.66
N PHE A 140 -12.67 -4.39 -1.85
CA PHE A 140 -14.02 -4.85 -2.16
C PHE A 140 -14.74 -3.85 -3.07
N MET A 141 -15.68 -4.39 -3.85
CA MET A 141 -16.64 -3.60 -4.62
C MET A 141 -17.90 -3.43 -3.77
N LEU A 142 -18.23 -2.18 -3.44
CA LEU A 142 -19.46 -1.85 -2.75
C LEU A 142 -20.53 -1.41 -3.74
N ARG A 143 -21.80 -1.65 -3.39
CA ARG A 143 -22.92 -1.02 -4.09
C ARG A 143 -22.86 0.50 -3.89
N VAL A 144 -23.25 1.27 -4.91
CA VAL A 144 -23.20 2.74 -4.88
C VAL A 144 -23.90 3.36 -3.67
N GLY A 145 -25.02 2.79 -3.21
CA GLY A 145 -25.72 3.28 -2.02
C GLY A 145 -24.86 3.23 -0.75
N ASP A 146 -24.16 2.12 -0.53
CA ASP A 146 -23.29 1.93 0.64
C ASP A 146 -21.98 2.68 0.47
N PHE A 147 -21.42 2.68 -0.74
CA PHE A 147 -20.19 3.39 -1.08
C PHE A 147 -20.28 4.89 -0.75
N ARG A 148 -21.41 5.54 -1.09
CA ARG A 148 -21.62 6.98 -0.84
C ARG A 148 -21.65 7.36 0.64
N ARG A 149 -21.85 6.38 1.53
CA ARG A 149 -21.86 6.61 2.98
C ARG A 149 -20.47 6.51 3.59
N LEU A 150 -19.47 6.04 2.84
CA LEU A 150 -18.12 5.89 3.34
C LEU A 150 -17.34 7.20 3.29
N GLN A 151 -16.37 7.30 4.20
CA GLN A 151 -15.40 8.37 4.25
C GLN A 151 -14.00 7.77 4.39
N ILE A 152 -13.00 8.42 3.80
CA ILE A 152 -11.59 8.08 4.06
C ILE A 152 -11.33 8.25 5.56
N PHE A 153 -10.51 7.37 6.13
CA PHE A 153 -10.20 7.23 7.56
C PHE A 153 -11.36 6.75 8.44
N MET A 154 -12.50 6.36 7.85
CA MET A 154 -13.56 5.69 8.59
C MET A 154 -13.05 4.35 9.15
N GLY A 155 -13.30 4.11 10.44
CA GLY A 155 -12.98 2.84 11.10
C GLY A 155 -13.89 1.72 10.62
N VAL A 156 -13.29 0.55 10.39
CA VAL A 156 -13.95 -0.66 9.90
C VAL A 156 -13.60 -1.80 10.84
N GLU A 157 -14.59 -2.48 11.38
CA GLU A 157 -14.33 -3.67 12.18
C GLU A 157 -14.04 -4.85 11.25
N ILE A 158 -12.95 -5.55 11.51
CA ILE A 158 -12.48 -6.70 10.75
C ILE A 158 -12.56 -7.94 11.64
N SER A 159 -13.04 -9.04 11.05
CA SER A 159 -13.01 -10.37 11.64
C SER A 159 -12.57 -11.39 10.60
N THR A 160 -11.98 -12.51 11.03
CA THR A 160 -11.50 -13.57 10.14
C THR A 160 -11.63 -14.93 10.79
N GLY A 161 -11.82 -15.97 9.98
CA GLY A 161 -11.77 -17.35 10.46
C GLY A 161 -10.37 -17.79 10.89
N LYS A 162 -9.30 -17.10 10.44
CA LYS A 162 -7.91 -17.38 10.86
C LYS A 162 -7.69 -17.14 12.36
N TYR A 163 -8.40 -16.17 12.93
CA TYR A 163 -8.31 -15.78 14.34
C TYR A 163 -9.74 -15.72 14.94
N PRO A 164 -10.33 -16.87 15.28
CA PRO A 164 -11.71 -16.92 15.79
C PRO A 164 -11.89 -16.13 17.08
N GLY A 165 -12.98 -15.36 17.17
CA GLY A 165 -13.30 -14.54 18.35
C GLY A 165 -12.62 -13.17 18.38
N GLU A 166 -11.51 -13.01 17.66
CA GLU A 166 -10.77 -11.75 17.61
C GLU A 166 -11.42 -10.71 16.69
N ARG A 167 -11.27 -9.44 17.08
CA ARG A 167 -11.73 -8.27 16.32
C ARG A 167 -10.57 -7.31 16.10
N PHE A 168 -10.45 -6.84 14.88
CA PHE A 168 -9.41 -5.89 14.47
C PHE A 168 -10.07 -4.64 13.92
N ILE A 169 -9.31 -3.54 13.93
CA ILE A 169 -9.75 -2.29 13.33
C ILE A 169 -8.91 -2.05 12.08
N GLY A 170 -9.60 -1.88 10.96
CA GLY A 170 -9.05 -1.30 9.75
C GLY A 170 -9.56 0.13 9.54
N VAL A 171 -8.99 0.82 8.57
CA VAL A 171 -9.40 2.16 8.17
C VAL A 171 -9.62 2.21 6.66
N VAL A 172 -10.67 2.91 6.21
CA VAL A 172 -10.86 3.18 4.78
C VAL A 172 -9.71 4.04 4.29
N LYS A 173 -8.89 3.50 3.39
CA LYS A 173 -7.70 4.16 2.86
C LYS A 173 -8.01 4.92 1.56
N SER A 174 -8.79 4.31 0.68
CA SER A 174 -9.14 4.91 -0.60
C SER A 174 -10.55 4.52 -1.03
N LEU A 175 -11.16 5.41 -1.81
CA LEU A 175 -12.48 5.27 -2.40
C LEU A 175 -12.33 5.60 -3.88
N ASP A 176 -12.46 4.61 -4.75
CA ASP A 176 -12.48 4.80 -6.19
C ASP A 176 -13.92 4.65 -6.70
N ASP A 177 -14.51 5.80 -7.00
CA ASP A 177 -15.81 5.87 -7.66
C ASP A 177 -15.61 5.51 -9.13
N ASN A 178 -15.71 4.21 -9.42
CA ASN A 178 -15.66 3.73 -10.79
C ASN A 178 -16.97 4.12 -11.49
N ARG A 179 -17.03 5.39 -11.95
CA ARG A 179 -18.23 6.11 -12.44
C ARG A 179 -19.01 5.44 -13.58
N LYS A 180 -18.53 4.31 -14.10
CA LYS A 180 -19.17 3.52 -15.15
C LYS A 180 -20.12 2.43 -14.61
N GLY A 181 -20.24 2.24 -13.30
CA GLY A 181 -21.06 1.17 -12.72
C GLY A 181 -21.87 1.55 -11.48
N ALA A 182 -22.76 0.64 -11.07
CA ALA A 182 -23.51 0.72 -9.81
C ALA A 182 -22.68 0.32 -8.57
N THR A 183 -21.35 0.32 -8.69
CA THR A 183 -20.42 -0.09 -7.65
C THR A 183 -19.18 0.81 -7.57
N GLY A 184 -18.65 1.03 -6.37
CA GLY A 184 -17.36 1.69 -6.15
C GLY A 184 -16.36 0.74 -5.49
N GLU A 185 -15.08 0.88 -5.81
CA GLU A 185 -14.00 0.11 -5.18
C GLU A 185 -13.53 0.83 -3.92
N VAL A 186 -13.34 0.07 -2.86
CA VAL A 186 -12.86 0.59 -1.59
C VAL A 186 -11.68 -0.23 -1.15
N GLU A 187 -10.65 0.46 -0.68
CA GLU A 187 -9.53 -0.17 0.02
C GLU A 187 -9.60 0.13 1.50
N VAL A 188 -9.51 -0.91 2.32
CA VAL A 188 -9.36 -0.82 3.77
C VAL A 188 -7.98 -1.28 4.15
N GLU A 189 -7.26 -0.44 4.88
CA GLU A 189 -5.96 -0.76 5.46
C GLU A 189 -6.13 -1.38 6.83
N ILE A 190 -5.40 -2.47 7.08
CA ILE A 190 -5.39 -3.23 8.33
C ILE A 190 -3.94 -3.30 8.80
N MET A 191 -3.68 -2.92 10.04
CA MET A 191 -2.36 -3.04 10.64
C MET A 191 -2.10 -4.49 11.07
N ASN A 192 -0.97 -5.06 10.65
CA ASN A 192 -0.49 -6.35 11.12
C ASN A 192 0.16 -6.18 12.50
N LEU A 193 -0.29 -6.96 13.47
CA LEU A 193 0.30 -7.05 14.79
C LEU A 193 1.27 -8.25 14.85
N PRO A 194 2.24 -8.28 15.78
CA PRO A 194 3.21 -9.37 15.88
C PRO A 194 2.58 -10.77 15.91
N ASP A 195 1.46 -10.92 16.63
CA ASP A 195 0.74 -12.19 16.77
C ASP A 195 -0.41 -12.35 15.76
N PHE A 196 -0.73 -11.30 15.00
CA PHE A 196 -1.88 -11.24 14.10
C PHE A 196 -1.48 -10.65 12.74
N VAL A 197 -0.93 -11.52 11.89
CA VAL A 197 -0.53 -11.17 10.52
C VAL A 197 -1.57 -11.65 9.52
N PHE A 198 -2.06 -10.71 8.71
CA PHE A 198 -2.96 -10.96 7.60
C PHE A 198 -2.17 -11.18 6.30
N GLU A 199 -1.83 -12.43 6.02
CA GLU A 199 -1.15 -12.79 4.78
C GLU A 199 -2.05 -12.56 3.56
N PRO A 200 -1.50 -12.17 2.40
CA PRO A 200 -2.29 -12.05 1.17
C PRO A 200 -3.10 -13.31 0.89
N GLY A 201 -4.39 -13.14 0.58
CA GLY A 201 -5.34 -14.23 0.37
C GLY A 201 -6.15 -14.60 1.61
N THR A 202 -5.81 -14.09 2.80
CA THR A 202 -6.60 -14.33 4.03
C THR A 202 -8.02 -13.80 3.84
N GLU A 203 -9.01 -14.66 4.07
CA GLU A 203 -10.42 -14.31 4.02
C GLU A 203 -10.84 -13.53 5.27
N VAL A 204 -11.48 -12.39 5.06
CA VAL A 204 -11.87 -11.45 6.11
C VAL A 204 -13.29 -10.94 5.87
N SER A 205 -14.00 -10.67 6.96
CA SER A 205 -15.26 -9.93 6.99
C SER A 205 -15.00 -8.52 7.49
N ALA A 206 -15.35 -7.52 6.68
CA ALA A 206 -15.38 -6.11 7.03
C ALA A 206 -16.81 -5.69 7.41
N ILE A 207 -16.95 -5.00 8.54
CA ILE A 207 -18.22 -4.55 9.09
C ILE A 207 -18.15 -3.03 9.20
N PHE A 208 -19.00 -2.36 8.42
CA PHE A 208 -19.18 -0.92 8.42
C PHE A 208 -20.36 -0.57 9.32
N ARG A 209 -20.14 0.39 10.21
CA ARG A 209 -21.18 0.90 11.12
C ARG A 209 -21.45 2.36 10.79
N PHE A 210 -22.71 2.66 10.49
CA PHE A 210 -23.16 4.00 10.18
C PHE A 210 -24.11 4.46 11.27
N ARG A 211 -23.89 5.65 11.82
CA ARG A 211 -24.92 6.30 12.64
C ARG A 211 -26.14 6.55 11.76
N GLY A 212 -27.32 6.16 12.23
CA GLY A 212 -28.56 6.33 11.50
C GLY A 212 -28.82 7.82 11.22
N GLU A 213 -28.86 8.20 9.95
CA GLU A 213 -29.65 9.35 9.55
C GLU A 213 -31.11 9.00 9.86
N LYS A 214 -31.80 9.84 10.63
CA LYS A 214 -33.26 9.75 10.72
C LYS A 214 -33.80 9.72 9.30
N ALA A 215 -34.63 8.71 9.00
CA ALA A 215 -35.48 8.77 7.82
C ALA A 215 -36.25 10.09 7.88
N ILE A 216 -36.05 10.94 6.87
CA ILE A 216 -36.80 12.19 6.69
C ILE A 216 -38.19 11.82 6.17
#